data_AF-A0A9N9A760-F1
#
_entry.id   AF-A0A9N9A760-F1
#
_cell.length_a   1.000
_cell.length_b   1.000
_cell.length_c   1.000
_cell.angle_alpha   90.00
_cell.angle_beta   90.00
_cell.angle_gamma   90.00
#
_symmetry.space_group_name_H-M   'P 1'
#
loop_
_entity.id
_entity.type
_entity.pdbx_description
1 polymer ?
#
loop_
_entity_poly.entity_id
_entity_poly.type
_entity_poly.pdbx_seq_one_letter_code
_entity_poly.pdbx_strand_id
1 'polypeptide(L)'
;MAKSLEKSGDKITQLSSSVTFFKDIIHDTRKAIVSAEKSIDMLENKYRHLEDIISAKDRKIIALVDQILSNTKHSDVTIEPEIYSSTYERKLWAKRRNESEYDLETRKKYTFRLTQ
;
A
#
# COMPACT_ATOMS: atom_id res chain seq x y z
N MET A 1 -53.96 -56.12 -1.54
CA MET A 1 -53.25 -55.47 -0.41
C MET A 1 -51.77 -55.81 -0.37
N ALA A 2 -51.35 -57.08 -0.45
CA ALA A 2 -49.93 -57.50 -0.36
C ALA A 2 -48.95 -56.78 -1.34
N LYS A 3 -49.26 -56.72 -2.64
CA LYS A 3 -48.42 -56.01 -3.65
C LYS A 3 -48.22 -54.51 -3.37
N SER A 4 -49.19 -53.86 -2.71
CA SER A 4 -49.07 -52.44 -2.36
C SER A 4 -48.15 -52.23 -1.15
N LEU A 5 -48.15 -53.19 -0.23
CA LEU A 5 -47.31 -53.16 0.98
C LEU A 5 -45.85 -53.41 0.61
N GLU A 6 -45.58 -54.38 -0.26
CA GLU A 6 -44.23 -54.67 -0.78
C GLU A 6 -43.63 -53.46 -1.52
N LYS A 7 -44.39 -52.86 -2.45
CA LYS A 7 -43.98 -51.63 -3.14
C LYS A 7 -43.73 -50.46 -2.18
N SER A 8 -44.43 -50.41 -1.05
CA SER A 8 -44.18 -49.38 -0.02
C SER A 8 -42.92 -49.67 0.79
N GLY A 9 -42.62 -50.94 1.08
CA GLY A 9 -41.39 -51.37 1.72
C GLY A 9 -40.15 -51.03 0.89
N ASP A 10 -40.17 -51.31 -0.42
CA ASP A 10 -39.07 -51.01 -1.33
C ASP A 10 -38.78 -49.49 -1.44
N LYS A 11 -39.84 -48.67 -1.39
CA LYS A 11 -39.68 -47.22 -1.36
C LYS A 11 -39.06 -46.74 -0.05
N ILE A 12 -39.42 -47.35 1.07
CA ILE A 12 -38.87 -47.02 2.38
C ILE A 12 -37.38 -47.37 2.44
N THR A 13 -36.97 -48.52 1.91
CA THR A 13 -35.55 -48.91 1.87
C THR A 13 -34.74 -47.98 0.97
N GLN A 14 -35.28 -47.59 -0.19
CA GLN A 14 -34.65 -46.61 -1.09
C GLN A 14 -34.55 -45.21 -0.46
N LEU A 15 -35.60 -44.77 0.25
CA LEU A 15 -35.55 -43.51 1.00
C LEU A 15 -34.51 -43.57 2.10
N SER A 16 -34.42 -44.69 2.83
CA SER A 16 -33.44 -44.88 3.88
C SER A 16 -31.99 -44.79 3.36
N SER A 17 -31.69 -45.42 2.22
CA SER A 17 -30.36 -45.34 1.61
C SER A 17 -30.03 -43.93 1.10
N SER A 18 -31.02 -43.22 0.57
CA SER A 18 -30.88 -41.82 0.17
C SER A 18 -30.60 -40.92 1.37
N VAL A 19 -31.29 -41.13 2.50
CA VAL A 19 -31.07 -40.38 3.74
C VAL A 19 -29.67 -40.61 4.29
N THR A 20 -29.16 -41.83 4.29
CA THR A 20 -27.77 -42.10 4.73
C THR A 20 -26.76 -41.43 3.82
N PHE A 21 -26.97 -41.48 2.51
CA PHE A 21 -26.10 -40.81 1.53
C PHE A 21 -26.06 -39.30 1.74
N PHE A 22 -27.22 -38.65 1.92
CA PHE A 22 -27.26 -37.21 2.19
C PHE A 22 -26.64 -36.84 3.54
N LYS A 23 -26.74 -37.71 4.55
CA LYS A 23 -26.10 -37.48 5.85
C LYS A 23 -24.59 -37.42 5.73
N ASP A 24 -24.00 -38.30 4.93
CA ASP A 24 -22.56 -38.32 4.68
C ASP A 24 -22.12 -37.06 3.93
N ILE A 25 -22.86 -36.65 2.89
CA ILE A 25 -22.61 -35.38 2.17
C ILE A 25 -22.65 -34.18 3.12
N ILE A 26 -23.66 -34.09 3.98
CA ILE A 26 -23.80 -32.98 4.93
C ILE A 26 -22.62 -32.94 5.89
N HIS A 27 -22.16 -34.10 6.36
CA HIS A 27 -21.01 -34.20 7.25
C HIS A 27 -19.72 -33.75 6.56
N ASP A 28 -19.47 -34.18 5.33
CA ASP A 28 -18.28 -33.79 4.57
C ASP A 28 -18.32 -32.30 4.20
N THR A 29 -19.49 -31.79 3.85
CA THR A 29 -19.69 -30.35 3.59
C THR A 29 -19.42 -29.53 4.85
N ARG A 30 -19.87 -29.98 6.02
CA ARG A 30 -19.54 -29.32 7.30
C ARG A 30 -18.04 -29.26 7.56
N LYS A 31 -17.31 -30.35 7.30
CA LYS A 31 -15.85 -30.36 7.44
C LYS A 31 -15.18 -29.37 6.48
N ALA A 32 -15.65 -29.32 5.22
CA ALA A 32 -15.14 -28.37 4.24
C ALA A 32 -15.38 -26.91 4.66
N ILE A 33 -16.56 -26.59 5.23
CA ILE A 33 -16.88 -25.27 5.75
C ILE A 33 -15.92 -24.87 6.87
N VAL A 34 -15.72 -25.72 7.88
CA VAL A 34 -14.79 -25.43 8.99
C VAL A 34 -13.36 -25.21 8.48
N SER A 35 -12.93 -25.97 7.48
CA SER A 35 -11.62 -25.79 6.84
C SER A 35 -11.51 -24.46 6.10
N ALA A 36 -12.58 -24.05 5.41
CA ALA A 36 -12.64 -22.78 4.71
C ALA A 36 -12.64 -21.59 5.69
N GLU A 37 -13.41 -21.66 6.77
CA GLU A 37 -13.42 -20.65 7.85
C GLU A 37 -12.02 -20.43 8.42
N LYS A 38 -11.30 -21.50 8.76
CA LYS A 38 -9.90 -21.41 9.22
C LYS A 38 -8.97 -20.75 8.20
N SER A 39 -9.20 -21.00 6.92
CA SER A 39 -8.41 -20.40 5.84
C SER A 39 -8.70 -18.91 5.67
N ILE A 40 -9.96 -18.49 5.88
CA ILE A 40 -10.38 -17.09 5.90
C ILE A 40 -9.72 -16.36 7.08
N ASP A 41 -9.77 -16.92 8.30
CA ASP A 41 -9.14 -16.33 9.48
C ASP A 41 -7.63 -16.08 9.27
N MET A 42 -6.94 -17.05 8.68
CA MET A 42 -5.53 -16.92 8.33
C MET A 42 -5.28 -15.80 7.31
N LEU A 43 -6.18 -15.63 6.35
CA LEU A 43 -6.07 -14.61 5.32
C LEU A 43 -6.33 -13.22 5.89
N GLU A 44 -7.35 -13.06 6.73
CA GLU A 44 -7.64 -11.81 7.45
C GLU A 44 -6.45 -11.37 8.30
N ASN A 45 -5.80 -12.31 8.98
CA ASN A 45 -4.61 -11.99 9.76
C ASN A 45 -3.44 -11.48 8.89
N LYS A 46 -3.23 -12.09 7.72
CA LYS A 46 -2.23 -11.63 6.76
C LYS A 46 -2.58 -10.25 6.21
N TYR A 47 -3.86 -9.99 5.96
CA TYR A 47 -4.35 -8.71 5.47
C TYR A 47 -4.05 -7.58 6.47
N ARG A 48 -4.41 -7.77 7.75
CA ARG A 48 -4.10 -6.80 8.83
C ARG A 48 -2.61 -6.48 8.92
N HIS A 49 -1.76 -7.51 8.84
CA HIS A 49 -0.31 -7.31 8.86
C HIS A 49 0.20 -6.49 7.66
N LEU A 50 -0.41 -6.65 6.48
CA LEU A 50 -0.08 -5.83 5.30
C LEU A 50 -0.55 -4.38 5.47
N GLU A 51 -1.73 -4.16 6.04
CA GLU A 51 -2.23 -2.81 6.36
C GLU A 51 -1.29 -2.08 7.34
N ASP A 52 -0.77 -2.78 8.35
CA ASP A 52 0.21 -2.22 9.29
C ASP A 52 1.51 -1.82 8.58
N ILE A 53 2.01 -2.67 7.67
CA ILE A 53 3.20 -2.38 6.86
C ILE A 53 2.98 -1.15 5.98
N ILE A 54 1.84 -1.07 5.29
CA ILE A 54 1.50 0.07 4.42
C ILE A 54 1.43 1.34 5.26
N SER A 55 0.73 1.31 6.39
CA SER A 55 0.62 2.44 7.32
C SER A 55 1.98 2.91 7.82
N ALA A 56 2.90 2.00 8.14
CA ALA A 56 4.26 2.34 8.55
C ALA A 56 5.06 2.98 7.40
N LYS A 57 4.89 2.50 6.17
CA LYS A 57 5.53 3.07 4.97
C LYS A 57 4.99 4.47 4.67
N ASP A 58 3.69 4.68 4.76
CA ASP A 58 3.05 5.98 4.53
C ASP A 58 3.57 7.04 5.51
N ARG A 59 3.67 6.69 6.80
CA ARG A 59 4.28 7.58 7.80
C ARG A 59 5.72 7.92 7.46
N LYS A 60 6.50 6.96 6.95
CA LYS A 60 7.89 7.18 6.54
C LYS A 60 7.98 8.07 5.30
N ILE A 61 7.07 7.92 4.34
CA ILE A 61 6.98 8.80 3.16
C ILE A 61 6.67 10.24 3.61
N ILE A 62 5.68 10.42 4.49
CA ILE A 62 5.32 11.74 5.03
C ILE A 62 6.53 12.39 5.70
N ALA A 63 7.23 11.66 6.59
CA ALA A 63 8.42 12.17 7.26
C ALA A 63 9.55 12.56 6.28
N LEU A 64 9.76 11.78 5.22
CA LEU A 64 10.74 12.12 4.18
C LEU A 64 10.34 13.35 3.37
N VAL A 65 9.05 13.48 3.04
CA VAL A 65 8.51 14.67 2.36
C VAL A 65 8.71 15.90 3.24
N ASP A 66 8.39 15.82 4.53
CA ASP A 66 8.60 16.91 5.48
C ASP A 66 10.09 17.31 5.56
N GLN A 67 11.01 16.34 5.57
CA GLN A 67 12.46 16.59 5.53
C GLN A 67 12.92 17.28 4.24
N ILE A 68 12.40 16.87 3.08
CA ILE A 68 12.70 17.51 1.80
C ILE A 68 12.19 18.94 1.79
N LEU A 69 10.96 19.16 2.28
CA LEU A 69 10.36 20.49 2.38
C LEU A 69 11.11 21.39 3.38
N SER A 70 11.59 20.84 4.50
CA SER A 70 12.43 21.61 5.43
C SER A 70 13.78 21.95 4.82
N ASN A 71 14.44 21.01 4.14
CA ASN A 71 15.74 21.26 3.51
C ASN A 71 15.64 22.24 2.33
N THR A 72 14.53 22.25 1.60
CA THR A 72 14.29 23.24 0.55
C THR A 72 13.97 24.62 1.13
N LYS A 73 13.20 24.71 2.23
CA LYS A 73 12.97 25.98 2.97
C LYS A 73 14.23 26.54 3.63
N HIS A 74 15.14 25.67 4.05
CA HIS A 74 16.43 26.02 4.63
C HIS A 74 17.57 25.94 3.61
N SER A 75 17.27 25.90 2.30
CA SER A 75 18.30 26.11 1.30
C SER A 75 18.84 27.52 1.54
N ASP A 76 20.14 27.60 1.83
CA ASP A 76 20.77 28.86 2.12
C ASP A 76 20.60 29.77 0.90
N VAL A 77 19.77 30.80 1.03
CA VAL A 77 19.44 31.74 -0.06
C VAL A 77 20.68 32.47 -0.58
N THR A 78 21.80 32.36 0.13
CA THR A 78 23.10 32.89 -0.28
C THR A 78 23.91 31.92 -1.13
N ILE A 79 23.56 30.64 -1.20
CA ILE A 79 24.24 29.62 -2.01
C ILE A 79 23.44 29.38 -3.29
N GLU A 80 24.14 29.41 -4.42
CA GLU A 80 23.53 29.14 -5.73
C GLU A 80 22.99 27.69 -5.79
N PRO A 81 21.69 27.51 -6.11
CA PRO A 81 21.06 26.20 -6.16
C PRO A 81 21.61 25.39 -7.34
N GLU A 82 21.61 24.07 -7.18
CA GLU A 82 22.05 23.15 -8.24
C GLU A 82 21.07 23.10 -9.41
N ILE A 83 19.78 23.15 -9.09
CA ILE A 83 18.68 23.14 -10.03
C ILE A 83 17.82 24.36 -9.71
N TYR A 84 17.72 25.27 -10.67
CA TYR A 84 16.82 26.42 -10.54
C TYR A 84 15.36 25.94 -10.59
N SER A 85 14.56 26.34 -9.60
CA SER A 85 13.13 26.09 -9.54
C SER A 85 12.36 26.83 -10.65
N SER A 86 12.90 27.93 -11.16
CA SER A 86 12.25 28.73 -12.20
C SER A 86 13.24 29.51 -13.09
N THR A 87 12.76 29.98 -14.23
CA THR A 87 13.51 30.90 -15.11
C THR A 87 13.76 32.26 -14.46
N TYR A 88 12.86 32.71 -13.58
CA TYR A 88 13.03 33.91 -12.78
C TYR A 88 14.21 33.77 -11.81
N GLU A 89 14.26 32.66 -11.07
CA GLU A 89 15.35 32.36 -10.13
C GLU A 89 16.70 32.28 -10.86
N ARG A 90 16.75 31.62 -12.02
CA ARG A 90 17.96 31.56 -12.85
C ARG A 90 18.46 32.97 -13.24
N LYS A 91 17.56 33.85 -13.70
CA LYS A 91 17.91 35.24 -14.06
C LYS A 91 18.42 36.03 -12.86
N LEU A 92 17.81 35.81 -11.68
CA LEU A 92 18.21 36.46 -10.44
C LEU A 92 19.63 36.06 -10.03
N TRP A 93 19.98 34.78 -10.10
CA TRP A 93 21.34 34.30 -9.83
C TRP A 93 22.36 34.79 -10.85
N ALA A 94 22.01 34.84 -12.14
CA ALA A 94 22.87 35.42 -13.17
C ALA A 94 23.17 36.92 -12.90
N LYS A 95 22.15 37.69 -12.46
CA LYS A 95 22.34 39.10 -12.08
C LYS A 95 23.29 39.23 -10.89
N ARG A 96 23.07 38.45 -9.82
CA ARG A 96 23.94 38.45 -8.63
C ARG A 96 25.39 38.08 -8.98
N ARG A 97 25.58 37.13 -9.90
CA ARG A 97 26.91 36.73 -10.38
C ARG A 97 27.62 37.90 -11.06
N ASN A 98 26.95 38.59 -11.98
CA ASN A 98 27.49 39.78 -12.64
C ASN A 98 27.79 40.91 -11.63
N GLU A 99 26.92 41.12 -10.64
CA GLU A 99 27.12 42.10 -9.58
C GLU A 99 28.36 41.77 -8.73
N SER A 100 28.61 40.48 -8.45
CA SER A 100 29.78 40.05 -7.67
C SER A 100 31.14 40.27 -8.33
N GLU A 101 31.17 40.51 -9.65
CA GLU A 101 32.41 40.83 -10.37
C GLU A 101 32.96 42.20 -9.98
N TYR A 102 32.07 43.15 -9.65
CA TYR A 102 32.43 44.54 -9.39
C TYR A 102 32.08 45.02 -7.96
N ASP A 103 31.18 44.31 -7.24
CA ASP A 103 30.80 44.60 -5.86
C ASP A 103 31.33 43.54 -4.88
N LEU A 104 32.26 43.99 -4.01
CA LEU A 104 32.89 43.15 -2.99
C LEU A 104 31.91 42.64 -1.94
N GLU A 105 30.87 43.41 -1.61
CA GLU A 105 29.89 43.01 -0.59
C GLU A 105 28.96 41.91 -1.13
N THR A 106 28.53 42.02 -2.39
CA THR A 106 27.83 40.93 -3.08
C THR A 106 28.70 39.67 -3.20
N ARG A 107 30.00 39.80 -3.47
CA ARG A 107 30.93 38.67 -3.56
C ARG A 107 31.14 37.94 -2.23
N LYS A 108 31.13 38.63 -1.09
CA LYS A 108 31.19 37.99 0.25
C LYS A 108 29.85 37.39 0.65
N LYS A 109 28.75 37.96 0.17
CA LYS A 109 27.39 37.58 0.56
C LYS A 109 26.88 36.32 -0.13
N TYR A 110 27.33 36.01 -1.35
CA TYR A 110 26.80 34.88 -2.14
C TYR A 110 27.88 33.89 -2.53
N THR A 111 27.54 32.60 -2.48
CA THR A 111 28.39 31.49 -2.93
C THR A 111 27.88 30.98 -4.28
N PHE A 112 28.68 31.17 -5.34
CA PHE A 112 28.34 30.71 -6.69
C PHE A 112 28.94 29.33 -6.97
N ARG A 113 28.22 28.49 -7.72
CA ARG A 113 28.76 27.18 -8.14
C ARG A 113 29.68 27.37 -9.34
N LEU A 114 30.88 26.77 -9.26
CA LEU A 114 31.81 26.73 -10.39
C LEU A 114 31.21 25.83 -11.48
N THR A 115 30.85 26.42 -12.61
CA THR A 115 30.55 25.68 -13.83
C THR A 115 31.84 25.05 -14.33
N GLN A 116 31.95 23.71 -14.24
CA GLN A 116 32.92 22.93 -15.00
C GLN A 116 32.53 22.88 -16.47
#